data_AF-Q2L9Z3-F1
#
_entry.id   AF-Q2L9Z3-F1
#
_cell.length_a   1.000
_cell.length_b   1.000
_cell.length_c   1.000
_cell.angle_alpha   90.00
_cell.angle_beta   90.00
_cell.angle_gamma   90.00
#
_symmetry.space_group_name_H-M   'P 1'
#
loop_
_entity.id
_entity.type
_entity.pdbx_description
1 polymer ?
#
loop_
_entity_poly.entity_id
_entity_poly.type
_entity_poly.pdbx_seq_one_letter_code
_entity_poly.pdbx_strand_id
1 'polypeptide(L)'
;SPQQIFGTATKTYYPSITGINPEDVYTVTIMPCNDKKYEADLEAMEVNGLRQIDAVLTTRELAKMIKDAKIKFADLEGGEHDPAMGEYSGAGVIFGATGGVMEA
;
A
#
# COMPACT_ATOMS: atom_id res chain seq x y z
N SER A 1 -11.45 2.35 0.01
CA SER A 1 -10.85 1.88 1.28
C SER A 1 -9.48 2.55 1.48
N PRO A 2 -8.78 2.39 2.62
CA PRO A 2 -7.42 2.94 2.79
C PRO A 2 -6.47 2.57 1.64
N GLN A 3 -6.59 1.36 1.09
CA GLN A 3 -5.84 0.93 -0.09
C GLN A 3 -6.09 1.85 -1.31
N GLN A 4 -7.35 1.99 -1.73
CA GLN A 4 -7.67 2.71 -2.97
C GLN A 4 -7.43 4.22 -2.85
N ILE A 5 -7.77 4.83 -1.70
CA ILE A 5 -7.54 6.27 -1.50
C ILE A 5 -6.03 6.59 -1.48
N PHE A 6 -5.22 5.71 -0.90
CA PHE A 6 -3.77 5.82 -0.97
C PHE A 6 -3.29 5.70 -2.43
N GLY A 7 -3.76 4.70 -3.17
CA GLY A 7 -3.44 4.52 -4.58
C GLY A 7 -3.81 5.72 -5.47
N THR A 8 -4.95 6.37 -5.24
CA THR A 8 -5.28 7.61 -5.95
C THR A 8 -4.25 8.71 -5.65
N ALA A 9 -3.83 8.84 -4.39
CA ALA A 9 -2.84 9.84 -3.98
C ALA A 9 -1.43 9.54 -4.56
N THR A 10 -1.04 8.27 -4.71
CA THR A 10 0.25 7.92 -5.32
C THR A 10 0.32 8.27 -6.81
N LYS A 11 -0.81 8.43 -7.50
CA LYS A 11 -0.87 8.85 -8.92
C LYS A 11 -1.16 10.34 -9.11
N THR A 12 -1.43 11.08 -8.03
CA THR A 12 -1.82 12.51 -8.09
C THR A 12 -0.94 13.37 -7.20
N TYR A 13 -1.08 13.21 -5.89
CA TYR A 13 -0.31 13.94 -4.88
C TYR A 13 1.18 13.64 -4.95
N TYR A 14 1.58 12.36 -5.00
CA TYR A 14 2.99 11.97 -4.99
C TYR A 14 3.79 12.52 -6.20
N PRO A 15 3.28 12.42 -7.45
CA PRO A 15 3.87 13.11 -8.61
C PRO A 15 4.02 14.62 -8.42
N SER A 16 3.04 15.28 -7.78
CA SER A 16 3.05 16.74 -7.60
C SER A 16 4.19 17.23 -6.70
N ILE A 17 4.65 16.40 -5.76
CA ILE A 17 5.72 16.75 -4.82
C ILE A 17 7.09 16.17 -5.20
N THR A 18 7.13 15.14 -6.04
CA THR A 18 8.38 14.47 -6.45
C THR A 18 8.83 14.81 -7.87
N GLY A 19 7.92 15.25 -8.74
CA GLY A 19 8.19 15.47 -10.16
C GLY A 19 8.28 14.18 -10.99
N ILE A 20 8.00 13.01 -10.40
CA ILE A 20 7.92 11.73 -11.13
C ILE A 20 6.67 11.75 -12.00
N ASN A 21 6.76 11.28 -13.25
CA ASN A 21 5.58 11.18 -14.11
C ASN A 21 4.59 10.17 -13.49
N PRO A 22 3.28 10.50 -13.40
CA PRO A 22 2.28 9.59 -12.84
C PRO A 22 2.25 8.20 -13.50
N GLU A 23 2.54 8.13 -14.81
CA GLU A 23 2.60 6.89 -15.60
C GLU A 23 3.76 5.96 -15.17
N ASP A 24 4.84 6.53 -14.62
CA ASP A 24 6.01 5.78 -14.16
C ASP A 24 5.85 5.25 -12.72
N VAL A 25 4.78 5.65 -12.01
CA VAL A 25 4.52 5.21 -10.64
C VAL A 25 3.82 3.85 -10.65
N TYR A 26 4.50 2.82 -10.14
CA TYR A 26 3.91 1.50 -9.90
C TYR A 26 3.67 1.29 -8.40
N THR A 27 2.41 1.30 -7.99
CA THR A 27 1.96 1.21 -6.60
C THR A 27 1.64 -0.24 -6.23
N VAL A 28 2.43 -0.81 -5.32
CA VAL A 28 2.21 -2.15 -4.76
C VAL A 28 1.73 -2.03 -3.33
N THR A 29 0.67 -2.75 -2.98
CA THR A 29 0.21 -2.83 -1.59
C THR A 29 0.33 -4.24 -1.05
N ILE A 30 0.61 -4.34 0.25
CA ILE A 30 0.73 -5.61 0.97
C ILE A 30 -0.46 -5.73 1.91
N MET A 31 -1.30 -6.74 1.70
CA MET A 31 -2.59 -6.86 2.36
C MET A 31 -2.74 -8.22 3.07
N PRO A 32 -3.38 -8.27 4.25
CA PRO A 32 -3.75 -9.52 4.90
C PRO A 32 -5.03 -10.15 4.30
N CYS A 33 -5.46 -9.74 3.10
CA CYS A 33 -6.74 -10.09 2.51
C CYS A 33 -6.57 -10.44 1.02
N ASN A 34 -7.18 -11.54 0.57
CA ASN A 34 -7.18 -11.93 -0.84
C ASN A 34 -8.12 -11.02 -1.67
N ASP A 35 -9.27 -10.66 -1.11
CA ASP A 35 -10.31 -9.87 -1.81
C ASP A 35 -9.83 -8.46 -2.17
N LYS A 36 -8.75 -7.98 -1.52
CA LYS A 36 -8.08 -6.74 -1.90
C LYS A 36 -7.47 -6.76 -3.30
N LYS A 37 -7.07 -7.94 -3.81
CA LYS A 37 -6.68 -8.11 -5.21
C LYS A 37 -7.87 -7.81 -6.13
N TYR A 38 -9.04 -8.39 -5.82
CA TYR A 38 -10.27 -8.11 -6.57
C TYR A 38 -10.69 -6.63 -6.47
N GLU A 39 -10.64 -6.01 -5.29
CA GLU A 39 -10.92 -4.58 -5.12
C GLU A 39 -9.99 -3.71 -5.98
N ALA A 40 -8.69 -4.03 -6.00
CA ALA A 40 -7.71 -3.32 -6.80
C ALA A 40 -7.93 -3.47 -8.31
N ASP A 41 -8.53 -4.58 -8.76
CA ASP A 41 -8.74 -4.93 -10.18
C ASP A 41 -10.10 -4.47 -10.73
N LEU A 42 -10.99 -3.89 -9.91
CA LEU A 42 -12.26 -3.34 -10.38
C LEU A 42 -12.03 -2.30 -11.51
N GLU A 43 -12.84 -2.35 -12.56
CA GLU A 43 -12.67 -1.47 -13.74
C GLU A 43 -12.70 0.02 -13.35
N ALA A 44 -13.58 0.41 -12.42
CA ALA A 44 -13.71 1.79 -11.95
C ALA A 44 -12.54 2.29 -11.07
N MET A 45 -11.57 1.44 -10.72
CA MET A 45 -10.48 1.78 -9.80
C MET A 45 -9.26 2.34 -10.52
N GLU A 46 -9.49 3.47 -11.19
CA GLU A 46 -8.48 4.22 -11.92
C GLU A 46 -8.65 5.73 -11.69
N VAL A 47 -7.61 6.49 -12.03
CA VAL A 47 -7.63 7.96 -12.07
C VAL A 47 -6.88 8.38 -13.34
N ASN A 48 -7.57 9.10 -14.23
CA ASN A 48 -7.01 9.53 -15.52
C ASN A 48 -6.41 8.38 -16.36
N GLY A 49 -7.06 7.21 -16.37
CA GLY A 49 -6.57 6.02 -17.08
C GLY A 49 -5.40 5.29 -16.40
N LEU A 50 -4.98 5.74 -15.21
CA LEU A 50 -3.96 5.07 -14.39
C LEU A 50 -4.63 4.26 -13.30
N ARG A 51 -4.23 3.00 -13.15
CA ARG A 51 -4.70 2.16 -12.02
C ARG A 51 -4.32 2.83 -10.71
N GLN A 52 -5.26 2.85 -9.77
CA GLN A 52 -5.00 3.36 -8.41
C GLN A 52 -3.96 2.47 -7.72
N ILE A 53 -4.12 1.15 -7.85
CA ILE A 53 -3.18 0.13 -7.34
C ILE A 53 -2.83 -0.81 -8.47
N ASP A 54 -1.54 -1.03 -8.69
CA ASP A 54 -1.05 -1.83 -9.82
C ASP A 54 -0.80 -3.29 -9.43
N ALA A 55 -0.50 -3.55 -8.16
CA ALA A 55 -0.42 -4.89 -7.61
C ALA A 55 -0.81 -4.95 -6.13
N VAL A 56 -1.40 -6.08 -5.74
CA VAL A 56 -1.65 -6.43 -4.35
C VAL A 56 -0.99 -7.77 -4.05
N LEU A 57 -0.07 -7.78 -3.09
CA LEU A 57 0.50 -9.01 -2.54
C LEU A 57 -0.14 -9.30 -1.20
N THR A 58 -0.37 -10.59 -0.93
CA THR A 58 -0.72 -11.04 0.40
C THR A 58 0.49 -10.99 1.33
N THR A 59 0.26 -10.98 2.65
CA THR A 59 1.33 -11.17 3.64
C THR A 59 2.16 -12.43 3.37
N ARG A 60 1.54 -13.51 2.86
CA ARG A 60 2.24 -14.75 2.50
C ARG A 60 3.17 -14.59 1.29
N GLU A 61 2.72 -13.85 0.26
CA GLU A 61 3.54 -13.57 -0.94
C GLU A 61 4.74 -12.69 -0.57
N LEU A 62 4.56 -11.66 0.24
CA LEU A 62 5.68 -10.86 0.75
C LEU A 62 6.65 -11.70 1.58
N ALA A 63 6.14 -12.51 2.51
CA ALA A 63 6.99 -13.38 3.33
C ALA A 63 7.79 -14.39 2.47
N LYS A 64 7.21 -14.88 1.38
CA LYS A 64 7.92 -15.72 0.41
C LYS A 64 9.01 -14.91 -0.32
N MET A 65 8.70 -13.71 -0.81
CA MET A 65 9.66 -12.84 -1.49
C MET A 65 10.88 -12.52 -0.62
N ILE A 66 10.66 -12.20 0.66
CA ILE A 66 11.73 -11.95 1.65
C ILE A 66 12.62 -13.20 1.81
N LYS A 67 12.02 -14.39 1.93
CA LYS A 67 12.75 -15.66 2.05
C LYS A 67 13.53 -16.03 0.79
N ASP A 68 12.94 -15.80 -0.38
CA ASP A 68 13.57 -16.07 -1.67
C ASP A 68 14.79 -15.16 -1.88
N ALA A 69 14.72 -13.91 -1.43
CA ALA A 69 15.82 -12.95 -1.41
C ALA A 69 16.90 -13.21 -0.34
N LYS A 70 16.75 -14.27 0.48
CA LYS A 70 17.69 -14.66 1.56
C LYS A 70 17.88 -13.58 2.63
N ILE A 71 16.88 -12.72 2.82
CA ILE A 71 16.91 -11.70 3.87
C ILE A 71 16.60 -12.36 5.22
N LYS A 72 17.49 -12.18 6.20
CA LYS A 72 17.30 -12.63 7.58
C LYS A 72 16.37 -11.67 8.33
N PHE A 73 15.07 -11.77 8.04
CA PHE A 73 14.06 -10.82 8.54
C PHE A 73 14.06 -10.65 10.07
N ALA A 74 14.30 -11.73 10.82
CA ALA A 74 14.32 -11.69 12.29
C ALA A 74 15.50 -10.89 12.88
N ASP A 75 16.56 -10.67 12.09
CA ASP A 75 17.78 -10.00 12.52
C ASP A 75 17.86 -8.55 11.99
N LEU A 76 16.83 -8.07 11.29
CA LEU A 76 16.82 -6.72 10.74
C LEU A 76 16.68 -5.69 11.86
N GLU A 77 17.48 -4.62 11.75
CA GLU A 77 17.26 -3.41 12.53
C GLU A 77 15.97 -2.71 12.08
N GLY A 78 15.37 -1.93 12.99
CA GLY A 78 14.20 -1.12 12.64
C GLY A 78 14.53 -0.08 11.59
N GLY A 79 13.59 0.18 10.68
CA GLY A 79 13.66 1.24 9.68
C GLY A 79 12.58 2.29 9.91
N GLU A 80 12.76 3.46 9.30
CA GLU A 80 11.75 4.52 9.23
C GLU A 80 11.03 4.50 7.89
N HIS A 81 9.82 5.06 7.87
CA HIS A 81 9.03 5.23 6.66
C HIS A 81 9.33 6.59 6.03
N ASP A 82 9.19 6.69 4.71
CA ASP A 82 9.24 7.99 4.03
C ASP A 82 8.05 8.86 4.49
N PRO A 83 8.28 10.08 5.00
CA PRO A 83 7.24 10.83 5.70
C PRO A 83 6.13 11.35 4.79
N ALA A 84 6.40 11.56 3.50
CA ALA A 84 5.46 12.19 2.57
C ALA A 84 4.10 11.50 2.47
N MET A 85 4.08 10.17 2.58
CA MET A 85 2.86 9.36 2.59
C MET A 85 2.93 8.19 3.59
N GLY A 86 3.93 8.18 4.48
CA GLY A 86 4.16 7.09 5.42
C GLY A 86 3.73 7.38 6.85
N GLU A 87 3.54 8.64 7.24
CA GLU A 87 3.13 9.00 8.59
C GLU A 87 1.70 8.49 8.87
N TYR A 88 1.49 7.92 10.06
CA TYR A 88 0.19 7.45 10.51
C TYR A 88 -0.05 7.76 11.98
N SER A 89 -1.30 8.01 12.34
CA SER A 89 -1.72 8.18 13.74
C SER A 89 -2.00 6.82 14.40
N GLY A 90 -2.12 6.81 15.73
CA GLY A 90 -2.53 5.61 16.46
C GLY A 90 -3.90 5.06 16.02
N ALA A 91 -4.81 5.94 15.60
CA ALA A 91 -6.09 5.57 15.01
C ALA A 91 -5.91 4.75 13.71
N GLY A 92 -4.97 5.14 12.84
CA GLY A 92 -4.67 4.38 11.62
C GLY A 92 -4.14 2.96 11.89
N VAL A 93 -3.39 2.76 12.98
CA VAL A 93 -2.79 1.45 13.33
C VAL A 93 -3.86 0.42 13.67
N ILE A 94 -4.94 0.82 14.33
CA ILE A 94 -5.95 -0.12 14.84
C ILE A 94 -6.98 -0.56 13.79
N PHE A 95 -6.94 -0.02 12.56
CA PHE A 95 -7.87 -0.36 11.48
C PHE A 95 -7.99 -1.86 11.19
N GLY A 96 -6.91 -2.63 11.43
CA GLY A 96 -6.89 -4.08 11.19
C GLY A 96 -7.64 -4.92 12.23
N ALA A 97 -7.99 -4.35 13.38
CA ALA A 97 -8.76 -5.03 14.42
C ALA A 97 -10.26 -4.81 14.21
N THR A 98 -11.08 -5.83 14.50
CA THR A 98 -12.54 -5.65 14.50
C THR A 98 -12.94 -4.58 15.53
N GLY A 99 -13.79 -3.64 15.13
CA GLY A 99 -14.13 -2.45 15.92
C GLY A 99 -13.12 -1.30 15.79
N GLY A 100 -11.89 -1.55 15.33
CA GLY A 100 -10.84 -0.53 15.24
C GLY A 100 -11.16 0.62 14.29
N VAL A 101 -11.86 0.35 13.18
CA VAL A 101 -12.33 1.40 12.25
C VAL A 101 -13.35 2.36 12.91
N MET A 102 -14.10 1.90 13.93
CA MET A 102 -15.07 2.71 14.66
C MET A 102 -14.42 3.52 15.78
N GLU A 103 -13.39 2.95 16.42
CA GLU A 103 -12.65 3.60 17.51
C GLU A 103 -11.71 4.70 17.00
N ALA A 104 -11.16 4.49 15.80
CA ALA A 104 -10.27 5.41 15.10
C ALA A 104 -10.95 6.73 14.71
#